data_AF-J9AL42-F1
#
_entry.id   AF-J9AL42-F1
#
_cell.length_a   1.000
_cell.length_b   1.000
_cell.length_c   1.000
_cell.angle_alpha   90.00
_cell.angle_beta   90.00
_cell.angle_gamma   90.00
#
_symmetry.space_group_name_H-M   'P 1'
#
loop_
_entity.id
_entity.type
_entity.pdbx_description
1 polymer ?
#
loop_
_entity_poly.entity_id
_entity_poly.type
_entity_poly.pdbx_seq_one_letter_code
_entity_poly.pdbx_strand_id
1 'polypeptide(L)' 'GNEFAHIQMLPYQQIINYDLQMPQFRLIDGTSVRQGRLQIKFQNRWRSICTKLT' A
#
# COMPACT_ATOMS: atom_id res chain seq x y z
N GLY A 1 -3.96 14.47 -9.48
CA GLY A 1 -4.52 14.13 -8.17
C GLY A 1 -5.13 12.77 -8.30
N ASN A 2 -4.61 11.77 -7.61
CA ASN A 2 -4.82 10.37 -7.98
C ASN A 2 -6.03 9.85 -7.21
N GLU A 3 -7.22 10.05 -7.77
CA GLU A 3 -8.50 9.62 -7.20
C GLU A 3 -8.66 8.10 -7.07
N PHE A 4 -7.73 7.32 -7.64
CA PHE A 4 -7.78 5.86 -7.68
C PHE A 4 -7.05 5.13 -6.54
N ALA A 5 -6.36 5.83 -5.64
CA ALA A 5 -5.56 5.18 -4.59
C ALA A 5 -5.97 5.66 -3.19
N HIS A 6 -7.18 5.29 -2.75
CA HIS A 6 -7.57 5.45 -1.35
C HIS A 6 -7.16 4.21 -0.55
N ILE A 7 -6.07 4.32 0.22
CA ILE A 7 -5.58 3.21 1.06
C ILE A 7 -6.15 3.41 2.45
N GLN A 8 -7.23 2.68 2.75
CA GLN A 8 -7.83 2.67 4.07
C GLN A 8 -7.17 1.58 4.93
N MET A 9 -6.65 1.96 6.10
CA MET A 9 -6.23 0.99 7.11
C MET A 9 -7.49 0.39 7.76
N LEU A 10 -7.87 -0.80 7.31
CA LEU A 10 -8.97 -1.56 7.90
C LEU A 10 -8.50 -2.23 9.22
N PRO A 11 -9.39 -2.45 10.21
CA PRO A 11 -9.09 -3.29 11.36
C PRO A 11 -8.67 -4.69 10.89
N TYR A 12 -7.92 -5.42 11.72
CA TYR A 12 -7.42 -6.75 11.37
C TYR A 12 -8.57 -7.67 10.92
N GLN A 13 -8.67 -7.93 9.62
CA GLN A 13 -9.68 -8.81 9.04
C GLN A 13 -9.20 -10.25 9.13
N GLN A 14 -9.98 -11.11 9.78
CA GLN A 14 -9.74 -12.56 9.86
C GLN A 14 -9.99 -13.27 8.51
N ILE A 15 -10.72 -12.61 7.60
CA ILE A 15 -11.03 -13.10 6.26
C ILE A 15 -10.35 -12.17 5.25
N ILE A 16 -9.28 -12.65 4.66
CA ILE A 16 -8.60 -12.03 3.53
C ILE A 16 -9.38 -12.40 2.26
N ASN A 17 -10.39 -11.61 1.93
CA ASN A 17 -10.94 -11.60 0.56
C ASN A 17 -9.87 -10.97 -0.35
N TYR A 18 -8.87 -11.77 -0.72
CA TYR A 18 -7.88 -11.39 -1.72
C TYR A 18 -8.58 -11.30 -3.08
N ASP A 19 -9.09 -10.12 -3.39
CA ASP A 19 -9.41 -9.79 -4.76
C ASP A 19 -8.10 -9.73 -5.56
N LEU A 20 -7.98 -10.55 -6.60
CA LEU A 20 -6.84 -10.52 -7.52
C LEU A 20 -6.73 -9.17 -8.26
N GLN A 21 -7.78 -8.36 -8.24
CA GLN A 21 -7.78 -6.98 -8.73
C GLN A 21 -7.14 -5.99 -7.75
N MET A 22 -6.89 -6.36 -6.49
CA MET A 22 -6.24 -5.44 -5.55
C MET A 22 -4.79 -5.17 -5.97
N PRO A 23 -4.36 -3.89 -5.93
CA PRO A 23 -2.98 -3.54 -6.25
C PRO A 23 -2.01 -4.16 -5.23
N GLN A 24 -0.88 -4.66 -5.74
CA GLN A 24 0.19 -5.15 -4.88
C GLN A 24 0.92 -3.98 -4.22
N PHE A 25 0.98 -3.98 -2.88
CA PHE A 25 1.69 -2.98 -2.09
C PHE A 25 2.59 -3.63 -1.03
N ARG A 26 3.55 -2.87 -0.51
CA ARG A 26 4.45 -3.29 0.58
C ARG A 26 4.92 -2.09 1.41
N LEU A 27 5.34 -2.37 2.64
CA LEU A 27 6.08 -1.45 3.48
C LEU A 27 7.57 -1.82 3.42
N ILE A 28 8.44 -0.83 3.25
CA ILE A 28 9.90 -1.01 3.27
C ILE A 28 10.53 -0.10 4.32
N ASP A 29 11.76 -0.40 4.74
CA ASP A 29 12.57 0.43 5.64
C ASP A 29 11.93 0.72 7.02
N GLY A 30 11.00 -0.12 7.49
CA GLY A 30 10.44 -0.03 8.84
C GLY A 30 11.02 -1.05 9.80
N THR A 31 10.88 -0.80 11.10
CA THR A 31 11.35 -1.67 12.19
C THR A 31 10.45 -2.87 12.44
N SER A 32 9.27 -2.92 11.82
CA SER A 32 8.33 -4.04 11.90
C SER A 32 7.60 -4.24 10.57
N VAL A 33 6.96 -5.39 10.42
CA VAL A 33 6.12 -5.71 9.24
C VAL A 33 4.92 -4.77 9.05
N ARG A 34 4.59 -3.95 10.07
CA ARG A 34 3.48 -2.98 10.05
C ARG A 34 3.96 -1.53 9.97
N GLN A 35 5.25 -1.30 9.74
CA GLN A 35 5.85 0.03 9.67
C GLN A 35 6.73 0.15 8.43
N GLY A 36 6.81 1.34 7.84
CA GLY A 36 7.74 1.62 6.75
C GLY A 36 7.21 2.61 5.73
N ARG A 37 8.03 2.89 4.72
CA ARG A 37 7.65 3.65 3.54
C ARG A 37 6.79 2.78 2.63
N LEU A 38 5.66 3.34 2.19
CA LEU A 38 4.71 2.66 1.33
C LEU A 38 5.18 2.63 -0.14
N GLN A 39 5.15 1.43 -0.73
CA GLN A 39 5.38 1.21 -2.16
C GLN A 39 4.24 0.44 -2.80
N ILE A 40 3.97 0.74 -4.07
CA ILE A 40 3.02 0.04 -4.93
C ILE A 40 3.75 -0.53 -6.14
N LYS A 41 3.31 -1.70 -6.64
CA LYS A 41 3.81 -2.27 -7.89
C LYS A 41 3.01 -1.70 -9.06
N PHE A 42 3.66 -0.91 -9.89
CA PHE A 42 3.08 -0.31 -11.09
C PHE A 42 3.97 -0.61 -12.30
N GLN A 43 3.39 -1.14 -13.37
CA GLN A 43 4.13 -1.57 -14.58
C GLN A 43 5.32 -2.47 -14.25
N ASN A 44 5.07 -3.49 -13.42
CA ASN A 44 6.07 -4.45 -12.96
C ASN A 44 7.29 -3.84 -12.21
N ARG A 45 7.16 -2.62 -11.69
CA ARG A 45 8.20 -1.94 -10.91
C ARG A 45 7.63 -1.41 -9.59
N TRP A 46 8.43 -1.50 -8.54
CA TRP A 46 8.09 -0.91 -7.24
C TRP A 46 8.37 0.58 -7.25
N ARG A 47 7.40 1.39 -6.82
CA ARG A 47 7.51 2.85 -6.74
C ARG A 47 7.01 3.34 -5.39
N SER A 48 7.71 4.31 -4.81
CA SER A 48 7.28 5.02 -3.61
C SER A 48 6.16 5.98 -3.94
N ILE A 49 5.18 6.09 -3.04
CA ILE A 49 4.08 7.04 -3.19
C ILE A 49 4.53 8.41 -2.68
N CYS A 50 4.21 9.47 -3.43
CA CYS A 50 4.44 10.83 -2.99
C CYS A 50 3.53 11.14 -1.81
N THR A 51 4.13 11.49 -0.67
CA THR A 51 3.39 12.02 0.47
C THR A 51 3.22 13.52 0.28
N LYS A 52 1.98 14.00 0.24
CA LYS A 52 1.74 15.44 0.35
C LYS A 52 2.10 15.86 1.77
N LEU A 53 3.24 16.54 1.94
CA LEU A 53 3.56 17.27 3.15
C LEU A 53 2.61 18.48 3.16
N THR A 54 1.56 18.41 3.98
CA THR A 54 0.64 19.53 4.20
C THR A 54 1.01 20.18 5.52
#